data_AF-A0A7W9W9M4-F1
#
_entry.id   AF-A0A7W9W9M4-F1
#
_cell.length_a   1.000
_cell.length_b   1.000
_cell.length_c   1.000
_cell.angle_alpha   90.00
_cell.angle_beta   90.00
_cell.angle_gamma   90.00
#
_symmetry.space_group_name_H-M   'P 1'
#
loop_
_entity.id
_entity.type
_entity.pdbx_description
1 polymer ?
#
loop_
_entity_poly.entity_id
_entity_poly.type
_entity_poly.pdbx_seq_one_letter_code
_entity_poly.pdbx_strand_id
1 'polypeptide(L)'
;MRFYLILGSICLLALPLRSTAQEPSTRPALVTTPPAQPLPVAAADSVARFPGGLEALRTYLTSAPFPASFQPSSTPARVYVEFVVSPTGQVSHVTPVQPLPLSDQRRLHQQPAVPAAPAELLKAAADLIAAMPAWTPAVRNGKPDFSVQRVPVVFGGTPEAIPLVNTGELPALGPRALEMVARALRYPPSAIHNRVQGVVLVYVEVSEQGRPEKVEIVRSVSQGVDAATKRAVEAALPCQPVRYNGRPVRVCQLFPVTFRTF
;
A
#
# COMPACT_ATOMS: atom_id res chain seq x y z
N MET A 1 -61.34 -72.69 43.98
CA MET A 1 -60.85 -71.31 44.14
C MET A 1 -59.34 -71.29 43.94
N ARG A 2 -58.85 -70.96 42.74
CA ARG A 2 -57.50 -70.39 42.51
C ARG A 2 -57.40 -69.91 41.06
N PHE A 3 -56.88 -68.69 40.95
CA PHE A 3 -56.96 -67.75 39.84
C PHE A 3 -55.98 -68.04 38.69
N TYR A 4 -56.29 -67.44 37.54
CA TYR A 4 -55.67 -67.45 36.22
C TYR A 4 -54.28 -66.76 36.12
N LEU A 5 -53.53 -67.18 35.07
CA LEU A 5 -52.55 -66.51 34.17
C LEU A 5 -51.87 -65.17 34.59
N ILE A 6 -50.59 -64.91 34.30
CA ILE A 6 -50.05 -64.53 32.96
C ILE A 6 -48.51 -64.73 32.90
N LEU A 7 -48.02 -65.10 31.70
CA LEU A 7 -46.62 -65.23 31.28
C LEU A 7 -45.79 -63.94 31.44
N GLY A 8 -44.52 -64.09 31.83
CA GLY A 8 -43.48 -63.06 31.70
C GLY A 8 -42.18 -63.67 31.19
N SER A 9 -42.00 -63.73 29.86
CA SER A 9 -40.74 -64.14 29.24
C SER A 9 -39.87 -62.92 29.01
N ILE A 10 -38.66 -62.99 29.56
CA ILE A 10 -37.62 -61.96 29.53
C ILE A 10 -37.04 -61.88 28.11
N CYS A 11 -37.20 -60.73 27.46
CA CYS A 11 -36.55 -60.42 26.18
C CYS A 11 -35.35 -59.52 26.46
N LEU A 12 -34.14 -60.06 26.28
CA LEU A 12 -32.87 -59.33 26.40
C LEU A 12 -32.74 -58.35 25.22
N LEU A 13 -32.69 -57.05 25.53
CA LEU A 13 -32.36 -55.99 24.57
C LEU A 13 -30.88 -56.08 24.15
N ALA A 14 -30.63 -56.51 22.91
CA ALA A 14 -29.33 -56.37 22.26
C ALA A 14 -29.20 -54.94 21.69
N LEU A 15 -28.33 -54.13 22.30
CA LEU A 15 -27.90 -52.83 21.77
C LEU A 15 -26.90 -53.05 20.61
N PRO A 16 -27.04 -52.39 19.46
CA PRO A 16 -26.02 -52.43 18.42
C PRO A 16 -24.82 -51.53 18.80
N LEU A 17 -23.62 -52.11 18.78
CA LEU A 17 -22.35 -51.38 18.84
C LEU A 17 -22.29 -50.40 17.65
N ARG A 18 -22.31 -49.09 17.94
CA ARG A 18 -21.95 -48.07 16.94
C ARG A 18 -20.45 -48.13 16.70
N SER A 19 -20.08 -48.66 15.54
CA SER A 19 -18.74 -48.52 14.97
C SER A 19 -18.47 -47.04 14.69
N THR A 20 -17.52 -46.45 15.40
CA THR A 20 -16.96 -45.14 15.06
C THR A 20 -16.07 -45.31 13.84
N ALA A 21 -16.66 -45.25 12.65
CA ALA A 21 -15.91 -45.05 11.42
C ALA A 21 -15.33 -43.62 11.48
N GLN A 22 -14.02 -43.56 11.65
CA GLN A 22 -13.22 -42.34 11.65
C GLN A 22 -13.27 -41.74 10.24
N GLU A 23 -13.94 -40.60 10.08
CA GLU A 23 -14.00 -39.87 8.83
C GLU A 23 -12.56 -39.58 8.32
N PRO A 24 -12.26 -39.82 7.03
CA PRO A 24 -10.97 -39.46 6.49
C PRO A 24 -10.82 -37.94 6.59
N SER A 25 -9.81 -37.52 7.36
CA SER A 25 -9.44 -36.12 7.54
C SER A 25 -9.07 -35.53 6.17
N THR A 26 -10.02 -34.86 5.54
CA THR A 26 -9.80 -34.07 4.33
C THR A 26 -8.92 -32.90 4.73
N ARG A 27 -7.61 -33.07 4.53
CA ARG A 27 -6.63 -32.00 4.55
C ARG A 27 -7.23 -30.84 3.73
N PRO A 28 -7.44 -29.64 4.28
CA PRO A 28 -7.96 -28.54 3.49
C PRO A 28 -6.98 -28.34 2.33
N ALA A 29 -7.50 -28.49 1.10
CA ALA A 29 -6.74 -28.21 -0.10
C ALA A 29 -6.11 -26.83 0.07
N LEU A 30 -4.79 -26.75 -0.11
CA LEU A 30 -4.10 -25.47 -0.21
C LEU A 30 -4.83 -24.66 -1.28
N VAL A 31 -5.61 -23.67 -0.84
CA VAL A 31 -6.17 -22.66 -1.74
C VAL A 31 -4.96 -22.00 -2.36
N THR A 32 -4.63 -22.40 -3.59
CA THR A 32 -3.57 -21.80 -4.40
C THR A 32 -4.03 -20.39 -4.69
N THR A 33 -3.71 -19.51 -3.75
CA THR A 33 -4.10 -18.11 -3.80
C THR A 33 -3.33 -17.49 -4.95
N PRO A 34 -4.00 -16.73 -5.84
CA PRO A 34 -3.30 -15.91 -6.82
C PRO A 34 -2.21 -15.08 -6.12
N PRO A 35 -0.95 -15.12 -6.59
CA PRO A 35 0.08 -14.30 -5.98
C PRO A 35 -0.35 -12.83 -6.11
N ALA A 36 -0.31 -12.09 -5.00
CA ALA A 36 -0.35 -10.64 -5.06
C ALA A 36 0.85 -10.18 -5.89
N GLN A 37 0.59 -9.60 -7.05
CA GLN A 37 1.63 -9.24 -8.01
C GLN A 37 2.17 -7.86 -7.66
N PRO A 38 3.49 -7.71 -7.42
CA PRO A 38 4.14 -6.41 -7.61
C PRO A 38 3.88 -5.96 -9.04
N LEU A 39 3.77 -4.65 -9.23
CA LEU A 39 3.71 -4.09 -10.57
C LEU A 39 4.85 -4.67 -11.43
N PRO A 40 4.60 -4.94 -12.73
CA PRO A 40 5.68 -5.23 -13.65
C PRO A 40 6.68 -4.07 -13.56
N VAL A 41 7.93 -4.39 -13.23
CA VAL A 41 9.07 -3.49 -13.41
C VAL A 41 9.25 -3.39 -14.92
N ALA A 42 8.37 -2.64 -15.58
CA ALA A 42 8.47 -2.42 -17.01
C ALA A 42 9.79 -1.70 -17.25
N ALA A 43 10.61 -2.29 -18.12
CA ALA A 43 11.88 -1.76 -18.60
C ALA A 43 11.63 -0.41 -19.30
N ALA A 44 11.49 0.66 -18.53
CA ALA A 44 11.68 2.01 -19.01
C ALA A 44 13.19 2.21 -19.16
N ASP A 45 13.64 2.63 -20.33
CA ASP A 45 15.04 2.97 -20.60
C ASP A 45 15.50 4.13 -19.70
N SER A 46 14.56 5.00 -19.32
CA SER A 46 14.75 5.96 -18.23
C SER A 46 13.44 6.35 -17.56
N VAL A 47 13.54 6.81 -16.32
CA VAL A 47 12.44 7.37 -15.54
C VAL A 47 12.30 8.88 -15.80
N ALA A 48 11.15 9.45 -15.42
CA ALA A 48 10.95 10.90 -15.50
C ALA A 48 11.79 11.62 -14.44
N ARG A 49 12.34 12.78 -14.80
CA ARG A 49 13.22 13.57 -13.93
C ARG A 49 12.70 14.99 -13.73
N PHE A 50 12.68 15.43 -12.48
CA PHE A 50 12.33 16.81 -12.15
C PHE A 50 13.49 17.75 -12.54
N PRO A 51 13.21 18.96 -13.07
CA PRO A 51 14.25 19.94 -13.37
C PRO A 51 15.08 20.29 -12.13
N GLY A 52 16.41 20.17 -12.23
CA GLY A 52 17.31 20.37 -11.09
C GLY A 52 17.45 19.16 -10.15
N GLY A 53 16.84 18.03 -10.49
CA GLY A 53 16.99 16.76 -9.77
C GLY A 53 16.21 16.68 -8.46
N LEU A 54 16.55 15.69 -7.64
CA LEU A 54 15.77 15.31 -6.46
C LEU A 54 15.80 16.35 -5.33
N GLU A 55 16.88 17.12 -5.22
CA GLU A 55 16.99 18.21 -4.23
C GLU A 55 16.08 19.39 -4.57
N ALA A 56 16.03 19.74 -5.86
CA ALA A 56 15.11 20.77 -6.35
C ALA A 56 13.66 20.32 -6.14
N LEU A 57 13.35 19.04 -6.41
CA LEU A 57 12.04 18.48 -6.14
C LEU A 57 11.68 18.53 -4.65
N ARG A 58 12.58 18.09 -3.76
CA ARG A 58 12.37 18.13 -2.30
C ARG A 58 12.07 19.55 -1.83
N THR A 59 12.86 20.51 -2.28
CA THR A 59 12.65 21.94 -1.98
C THR A 59 11.27 22.41 -2.48
N TYR A 60 10.92 22.07 -3.73
CA TYR A 60 9.63 22.42 -4.32
C TYR A 60 8.45 21.85 -3.53
N LEU A 61 8.54 20.60 -3.06
CA LEU A 61 7.48 19.94 -2.31
C LEU A 61 7.29 20.49 -0.88
N THR A 62 8.23 21.30 -0.38
CA THR A 62 8.12 22.05 0.88
C THR A 62 7.75 23.52 0.72
N SER A 63 7.78 24.05 -0.50
CA SER A 63 7.50 25.47 -0.73
C SER A 63 6.00 25.78 -0.76
N ALA A 64 5.15 24.81 -0.45
CA ALA A 64 3.70 24.97 -0.41
C ALA A 64 3.33 26.02 0.65
N PRO A 65 2.71 27.16 0.28
CA PRO A 65 2.20 28.08 1.27
C PRO A 65 1.03 27.42 2.03
N PHE A 66 0.92 27.70 3.33
CA PHE A 66 -0.29 27.37 4.05
C PHE A 66 -1.47 28.18 3.48
N PRO A 67 -2.66 27.55 3.31
CA PRO A 67 -3.88 28.30 3.05
C PRO A 67 -4.13 29.33 4.16
N ALA A 68 -4.63 30.51 3.82
CA ALA A 68 -4.80 31.61 4.78
C ALA A 68 -5.71 31.27 5.97
N SER A 69 -6.69 30.39 5.77
CA SER A 69 -7.63 29.89 6.76
C SER A 69 -7.10 28.69 7.57
N PHE A 70 -5.93 28.15 7.20
CA PHE A 70 -5.35 26.99 7.87
C PHE A 70 -4.46 27.42 9.03
N GLN A 71 -4.75 26.95 10.22
CA GLN A 71 -3.90 27.13 11.39
C GLN A 71 -2.85 26.03 11.46
N PRO A 72 -1.54 26.35 11.37
CA PRO A 72 -0.48 25.36 11.47
C PRO A 72 -0.51 24.64 12.82
N SER A 73 -0.27 23.33 12.80
CA SER A 73 -0.02 22.54 14.00
C SER A 73 1.49 22.43 14.26
N SER A 74 1.88 21.87 15.41
CA SER A 74 3.30 21.60 15.72
C SER A 74 3.93 20.53 14.81
N THR A 75 3.12 19.69 14.15
CA THR A 75 3.59 18.67 13.22
C THR A 75 3.36 19.13 11.78
N PRO A 76 4.37 19.07 10.89
CA PRO A 76 4.19 19.39 9.48
C PRO A 76 3.06 18.58 8.85
N ALA A 77 2.12 19.26 8.21
CA ALA A 77 1.01 18.60 7.54
C ALA A 77 1.50 18.03 6.20
N ARG A 78 1.10 16.79 5.89
CA ARG A 78 1.51 16.10 4.67
C ARG A 78 0.30 15.74 3.83
N VAL A 79 0.34 16.10 2.55
CA VAL A 79 -0.65 15.70 1.55
C VAL A 79 0.05 14.88 0.49
N TYR A 80 -0.42 13.66 0.30
CA TYR A 80 0.08 12.78 -0.75
C TYR A 80 -0.66 13.08 -2.06
N VAL A 81 0.07 13.22 -3.17
CA VAL A 81 -0.52 13.56 -4.47
C VAL A 81 -0.03 12.58 -5.52
N GLU A 82 -0.95 12.05 -6.32
CA GLU A 82 -0.69 11.27 -7.52
C GLU A 82 -0.92 12.14 -8.76
N PHE A 83 -0.06 12.06 -9.76
CA PHE A 83 -0.19 12.83 -11.00
C PHE A 83 0.49 12.11 -12.17
N VAL A 84 0.24 12.59 -13.38
CA VAL A 84 0.83 12.06 -14.61
C VAL A 84 1.79 13.09 -15.21
N VAL A 85 3.03 12.67 -15.44
CA VAL A 85 3.97 13.37 -16.33
C VAL A 85 3.76 12.82 -17.73
N SER A 86 3.37 13.67 -18.67
CA SER A 86 3.13 13.30 -20.07
C SER A 86 4.44 13.09 -20.85
N PRO A 87 4.40 12.53 -22.08
CA PRO A 87 5.57 12.41 -22.95
C PRO A 87 6.24 13.74 -23.33
N THR A 88 5.58 14.88 -23.11
CA THR A 88 6.15 16.23 -23.30
C THR A 88 6.73 16.82 -22.02
N GLY A 89 6.69 16.08 -20.90
CA GLY A 89 7.14 16.55 -19.60
C GLY A 89 6.10 17.33 -18.79
N GLN A 90 4.94 17.62 -19.37
CA GLN A 90 3.89 18.40 -18.70
C GLN A 90 3.14 17.55 -17.66
N VAL A 91 2.82 18.16 -16.52
CA VAL A 91 2.03 17.54 -15.45
C VAL A 91 0.53 17.62 -15.75
N SER A 92 -0.20 16.54 -15.48
CA SER A 92 -1.66 16.44 -15.64
C SER A 92 -2.26 15.44 -14.64
N HIS A 93 -3.59 15.32 -14.60
CA HIS A 93 -4.31 14.34 -13.78
C HIS A 93 -3.93 14.39 -12.28
N VAL A 94 -3.71 15.61 -11.77
CA VAL A 94 -3.29 15.85 -10.39
C VAL A 94 -4.41 15.47 -9.42
N THR A 95 -4.16 14.48 -8.58
CA THR A 95 -5.15 13.88 -7.69
C THR A 95 -4.57 13.70 -6.29
N PRO A 96 -5.02 14.47 -5.29
CA PRO A 96 -4.69 14.20 -3.90
C PRO A 96 -5.16 12.81 -3.47
N VAL A 97 -4.27 12.05 -2.85
CA VAL A 97 -4.57 10.75 -2.26
C VAL A 97 -5.30 10.98 -0.94
N GLN A 98 -6.48 10.40 -0.83
CA GLN A 98 -7.29 10.44 0.37
C GLN A 98 -7.67 9.02 0.81
N PRO A 99 -7.98 8.84 2.10
CA PRO A 99 -8.73 7.68 2.56
C PRO A 99 -10.05 7.54 1.80
N LEU A 100 -10.65 6.34 1.86
CA LEU A 100 -11.98 6.13 1.31
C LEU A 100 -13.02 7.05 1.97
N PRO A 101 -14.12 7.41 1.30
CA PRO A 101 -15.21 8.18 1.90
C PRO A 101 -15.72 7.54 3.20
N LEU A 102 -16.24 8.34 4.14
CA LEU A 102 -16.73 7.84 5.44
C LEU A 102 -17.80 6.74 5.30
N SER A 103 -18.66 6.82 4.28
CA SER A 103 -19.66 5.78 3.98
C SER A 103 -18.99 4.43 3.70
N ASP A 104 -17.94 4.44 2.89
CA ASP A 104 -17.20 3.25 2.49
C ASP A 104 -16.34 2.73 3.65
N GLN A 105 -15.72 3.64 4.41
CA GLN A 105 -14.98 3.26 5.62
C GLN A 105 -15.87 2.55 6.63
N ARG A 106 -17.08 3.07 6.88
CA ARG A 106 -18.06 2.43 7.77
C ARG A 106 -18.49 1.08 7.23
N ARG A 107 -18.80 0.98 5.94
CA ARG A 107 -19.18 -0.28 5.30
C ARG A 107 -18.08 -1.34 5.39
N LEU A 108 -16.81 -0.93 5.33
CA LEU A 108 -15.65 -1.81 5.30
C LEU A 108 -14.95 -1.95 6.67
N HIS A 109 -15.52 -1.36 7.73
CA HIS A 109 -14.92 -1.28 9.07
C HIS A 109 -13.47 -0.77 9.06
N GLN A 110 -13.19 0.22 8.22
CA GLN A 110 -11.85 0.79 8.09
C GLN A 110 -11.63 1.94 9.07
N GLN A 111 -10.41 1.97 9.62
CA GLN A 111 -9.87 3.12 10.33
C GLN A 111 -8.56 3.49 9.63
N PRO A 112 -8.54 4.57 8.84
CA PRO A 112 -7.33 4.94 8.11
C PRO A 112 -6.25 5.40 9.09
N ALA A 113 -5.06 4.83 8.98
CA ALA A 113 -3.91 5.24 9.79
C ALA A 113 -3.48 6.69 9.50
N VAL A 114 -3.73 7.15 8.27
CA VAL A 114 -3.55 8.54 7.84
C VAL A 114 -4.93 9.19 7.70
N PRO A 115 -5.30 10.17 8.52
CA PRO A 115 -6.59 10.83 8.40
C PRO A 115 -6.69 11.63 7.08
N ALA A 116 -7.92 11.88 6.62
CA ALA A 116 -8.13 12.74 5.46
C ALA A 116 -7.65 14.16 5.75
N ALA A 117 -6.80 14.71 4.87
CA ALA A 117 -6.37 16.08 5.01
C ALA A 117 -7.54 17.05 4.75
N PRO A 118 -7.58 18.22 5.41
CA PRO A 118 -8.57 19.26 5.12
C PRO A 118 -8.58 19.67 3.65
N ALA A 119 -9.77 20.01 3.13
CA ALA A 119 -10.00 20.35 1.72
C ALA A 119 -9.07 21.48 1.21
N GLU A 120 -8.75 22.44 2.07
CA GLU A 120 -7.87 23.56 1.73
C GLU A 120 -6.42 23.13 1.50
N LEU A 121 -5.90 22.19 2.31
CA LEU A 121 -4.58 21.61 2.10
C LEU A 121 -4.56 20.73 0.85
N LEU A 122 -5.62 19.96 0.61
CA LEU A 122 -5.77 19.14 -0.58
C LEU A 122 -5.72 20.01 -1.85
N LYS A 123 -6.43 21.14 -1.85
CA LYS A 123 -6.42 22.11 -2.94
C LYS A 123 -5.05 22.74 -3.11
N ALA A 124 -4.45 23.27 -2.04
CA ALA A 124 -3.14 23.93 -2.13
C ALA A 124 -2.05 22.98 -2.62
N ALA A 125 -2.08 21.71 -2.21
CA ALA A 125 -1.17 20.68 -2.70
C ALA A 125 -1.40 20.41 -4.20
N ALA A 126 -2.66 20.27 -4.62
CA ALA A 126 -2.99 20.06 -6.04
C ALA A 126 -2.53 21.24 -6.91
N ASP A 127 -2.76 22.49 -6.46
CA ASP A 127 -2.35 23.70 -7.18
C ASP A 127 -0.82 23.76 -7.33
N LEU A 128 -0.08 23.46 -6.25
CA LEU A 128 1.38 23.38 -6.30
C LEU A 128 1.86 22.33 -7.31
N ILE A 129 1.30 21.12 -7.27
CA ILE A 129 1.71 20.05 -8.21
C ILE A 129 1.33 20.41 -9.66
N ALA A 130 0.18 21.04 -9.88
CA ALA A 130 -0.25 21.49 -11.20
C ALA A 130 0.66 22.61 -11.77
N ALA A 131 1.30 23.39 -10.91
CA ALA A 131 2.25 24.45 -11.29
C ALA A 131 3.70 23.96 -11.46
N MET A 132 3.95 22.64 -11.43
CA MET A 132 5.29 22.11 -11.62
C MET A 132 5.87 22.48 -12.99
N PRO A 133 7.19 22.76 -13.07
CA PRO A 133 7.85 22.95 -14.35
C PRO A 133 7.81 21.68 -15.19
N ALA A 134 8.06 21.80 -16.49
CA ALA A 134 8.13 20.65 -17.38
C ALA A 134 9.26 19.69 -16.98
N TRP A 135 8.94 18.42 -16.79
CA TRP A 135 9.86 17.35 -16.45
C TRP A 135 10.61 16.85 -17.68
N THR A 136 11.76 16.21 -17.48
CA THR A 136 12.24 15.26 -18.49
C THR A 136 11.34 14.03 -18.44
N PRO A 137 10.67 13.64 -19.54
CA PRO A 137 9.73 12.52 -19.53
C PRO A 137 10.46 11.19 -19.32
N ALA A 138 9.70 10.15 -18.97
CA ALA A 138 10.22 8.79 -19.00
C ALA A 138 10.46 8.37 -20.47
N VAL A 139 11.34 7.40 -20.67
CA VAL A 139 11.61 6.83 -22.00
C VAL A 139 11.33 5.33 -21.95
N ARG A 140 10.58 4.83 -22.93
CA ARG A 140 10.32 3.40 -23.12
C ARG A 140 10.50 3.06 -24.60
N ASN A 141 11.35 2.06 -24.88
CA ASN A 141 11.69 1.64 -26.24
C ASN A 141 12.22 2.82 -27.09
N GLY A 142 13.07 3.66 -26.49
CA GLY A 142 13.65 4.84 -27.13
C GLY A 142 12.68 5.99 -27.41
N LYS A 143 11.43 5.91 -26.95
CA LYS A 143 10.41 6.96 -27.15
C LYS A 143 9.97 7.59 -25.82
N PRO A 144 9.71 8.90 -25.78
CA PRO A 144 9.09 9.53 -24.62
C PRO A 144 7.77 8.84 -24.28
N ASP A 145 7.57 8.56 -23.00
CA ASP A 145 6.39 7.90 -22.47
C ASP A 145 5.87 8.65 -21.23
N PHE A 146 4.60 8.42 -20.91
CA PHE A 146 4.02 8.97 -19.69
C PHE A 146 4.54 8.21 -18.46
N SER A 147 4.54 8.89 -17.31
CA SER A 147 4.81 8.25 -16.03
C SER A 147 3.84 8.74 -14.96
N VAL A 148 3.38 7.82 -14.11
CA VAL A 148 2.58 8.15 -12.94
C VAL A 148 3.52 8.39 -11.77
N GLN A 149 3.46 9.59 -11.20
CA GLN A 149 4.28 10.02 -10.08
C GLN A 149 3.43 10.16 -8.83
N ARG A 150 4.04 9.93 -7.67
CA ARG A 150 3.38 10.03 -6.36
C ARG A 150 4.34 10.67 -5.38
N VAL A 151 3.94 11.81 -4.83
CA VAL A 151 4.82 12.64 -4.00
C VAL A 151 4.13 13.09 -2.72
N PRO A 152 4.87 13.25 -1.61
CA PRO A 152 4.39 13.93 -0.43
C PRO A 152 4.64 15.44 -0.55
N VAL A 153 3.58 16.24 -0.58
CA VAL A 153 3.65 17.69 -0.35
C VAL A 153 3.64 17.93 1.16
N VAL A 154 4.60 18.70 1.68
CA VAL A 154 4.73 18.97 3.11
C VAL A 154 4.58 20.47 3.36
N PHE A 155 3.62 20.83 4.21
CA PHE A 155 3.36 22.20 4.60
C PHE A 155 4.06 22.52 5.93
N GLY A 156 4.75 23.66 5.98
CA GLY A 156 5.42 24.13 7.18
C GLY A 156 6.67 23.35 7.60
N GLY A 157 7.18 22.47 6.73
CA GLY A 157 8.45 21.77 6.95
C GLY A 157 9.61 22.52 6.29
N THR A 158 10.83 22.28 6.79
CA THR A 158 12.04 22.61 6.02
C THR A 158 12.32 21.49 5.04
N PRO A 159 12.93 21.79 3.87
CA PRO A 159 13.38 20.75 2.95
C PRO A 159 14.16 19.67 3.71
N GLU A 160 15.11 20.05 4.58
CA GLU A 160 16.08 19.14 5.23
C GLU A 160 15.41 18.10 6.12
N ALA A 161 14.20 18.38 6.59
CA ALA A 161 13.44 17.49 7.45
C ALA A 161 12.75 16.35 6.68
N ILE A 162 12.55 16.47 5.36
CA ILE A 162 11.97 15.39 4.55
C ILE A 162 13.03 14.56 3.82
N PRO A 163 12.83 13.23 3.73
CA PRO A 163 13.62 12.38 2.86
C PRO A 163 13.55 12.81 1.40
N LEU A 164 14.59 12.48 0.62
CA LEU A 164 14.54 12.63 -0.83
C LEU A 164 13.39 11.79 -1.40
N VAL A 165 12.59 12.40 -2.27
CA VAL A 165 11.39 11.76 -2.83
C VAL A 165 11.79 10.93 -4.04
N ASN A 166 11.44 9.65 -4.02
CA ASN A 166 11.69 8.76 -5.12
C ASN A 166 10.73 8.99 -6.30
N THR A 167 11.27 9.44 -7.44
CA THR A 167 10.58 9.58 -8.73
C THR A 167 10.94 8.49 -9.76
N GLY A 168 11.59 7.42 -9.28
CA GLY A 168 12.14 6.32 -10.06
C GLY A 168 13.67 6.38 -10.21
N GLU A 169 14.30 7.55 -9.99
CA GLU A 169 15.75 7.72 -10.14
C GLU A 169 16.53 7.02 -9.01
N LEU A 170 15.95 7.06 -7.81
CA LEU A 170 16.53 6.50 -6.59
C LEU A 170 15.45 5.67 -5.88
N PRO A 171 15.19 4.43 -6.34
CA PRO A 171 14.12 3.65 -5.80
C PRO A 171 14.37 3.32 -4.32
N ALA A 172 13.54 3.85 -3.41
CA ALA A 172 13.60 3.51 -1.99
C ALA A 172 13.42 2.00 -1.78
N LEU A 173 12.54 1.39 -2.58
CA LEU A 173 12.43 -0.04 -2.76
C LEU A 173 12.94 -0.41 -4.16
N GLY A 174 14.20 -0.83 -4.24
CA GLY A 174 14.75 -1.38 -5.48
C GLY A 174 14.05 -2.70 -5.90
N PRO A 175 14.30 -3.21 -7.12
CA PRO A 175 13.64 -4.41 -7.64
C PRO A 175 13.68 -5.61 -6.68
N ARG A 176 14.83 -5.88 -6.06
CA ARG A 176 14.98 -6.93 -5.05
C ARG A 176 14.07 -6.76 -3.83
N ALA A 177 13.94 -5.53 -3.33
CA ALA A 177 13.08 -5.24 -2.19
C ALA A 177 11.61 -5.46 -2.57
N LEU A 178 11.20 -4.99 -3.75
CA LEU A 178 9.85 -5.23 -4.27
C LEU A 178 9.55 -6.73 -4.44
N GLU A 179 10.51 -7.52 -4.93
CA GLU A 179 10.39 -8.98 -4.99
C GLU A 179 10.25 -9.61 -3.59
N MET A 180 11.00 -9.14 -2.60
CA MET A 180 10.88 -9.61 -1.23
C MET A 180 9.53 -9.25 -0.63
N VAL A 181 9.02 -8.04 -0.87
CA VAL A 181 7.65 -7.65 -0.49
C VAL A 181 6.65 -8.59 -1.12
N ALA A 182 6.78 -8.88 -2.42
CA ALA A 182 5.94 -9.85 -3.13
C ALA A 182 5.90 -11.22 -2.44
N ARG A 183 7.09 -11.73 -2.10
CA ARG A 183 7.27 -13.05 -1.50
C ARG A 183 6.80 -13.09 -0.05
N ALA A 184 6.86 -11.97 0.67
CA ALA A 184 6.37 -11.84 2.04
C ALA A 184 4.86 -11.57 2.11
N LEU A 185 4.28 -11.04 1.03
CA LEU A 185 2.87 -10.71 0.97
C LEU A 185 2.01 -11.97 1.07
N ARG A 186 1.10 -11.97 2.04
CA ARG A 186 0.14 -13.05 2.28
C ARG A 186 -1.25 -12.47 2.20
N TYR A 187 -2.01 -12.89 1.20
CA TYR A 187 -3.41 -12.51 1.08
C TYR A 187 -4.19 -13.07 2.29
N PRO A 188 -4.85 -12.24 3.10
CA PRO A 188 -5.62 -12.75 4.23
C PRO A 188 -6.73 -13.70 3.77
N PRO A 189 -6.92 -14.88 4.40
CA PRO A 189 -8.00 -15.81 4.02
C PRO A 189 -9.39 -15.19 4.05
N SER A 190 -9.66 -14.31 5.02
CA SER A 190 -10.92 -13.55 5.09
C SER A 190 -11.10 -12.61 3.90
N ALA A 191 -10.02 -11.98 3.43
CA ALA A 191 -10.05 -11.10 2.27
C ALA A 191 -10.26 -11.88 0.96
N ILE A 192 -9.72 -13.11 0.85
CA ILE A 192 -10.01 -14.03 -0.26
C ILE A 192 -11.48 -14.43 -0.25
N HIS A 193 -11.99 -14.91 0.91
CA HIS A 193 -13.38 -15.34 1.06
C HIS A 193 -14.37 -14.23 0.68
N ASN A 194 -14.06 -12.99 1.10
CA ASN A 194 -14.87 -11.81 0.84
C ASN A 194 -14.58 -11.15 -0.53
N ARG A 195 -13.73 -11.77 -1.37
CA ARG A 195 -13.34 -11.27 -2.70
C ARG A 195 -12.86 -9.80 -2.67
N VAL A 196 -12.12 -9.43 -1.63
CA VAL A 196 -11.63 -8.06 -1.42
C VAL A 196 -10.53 -7.77 -2.40
N GLN A 197 -10.79 -6.96 -3.42
CA GLN A 197 -9.81 -6.53 -4.42
C GLN A 197 -9.49 -5.05 -4.29
N GLY A 198 -8.33 -4.62 -4.79
CA GLY A 198 -8.01 -3.20 -4.87
C GLY A 198 -6.51 -2.90 -4.84
N VAL A 199 -6.22 -1.60 -4.70
CA VAL A 199 -4.84 -1.09 -4.63
C VAL A 199 -4.65 -0.41 -3.28
N VAL A 200 -3.77 -0.99 -2.46
CA VAL A 200 -3.27 -0.35 -1.25
C VAL A 200 -2.14 0.57 -1.65
N LEU A 201 -2.20 1.85 -1.28
CA LEU A 201 -1.08 2.76 -1.50
C LEU A 201 -0.28 2.90 -0.21
N VAL A 202 1.01 2.60 -0.30
CA VAL A 202 1.93 2.59 0.84
C VAL A 202 2.93 3.72 0.68
N TYR A 203 3.09 4.50 1.75
CA TYR A 203 4.21 5.41 1.92
C TYR A 203 5.26 4.75 2.80
N VAL A 204 6.52 4.75 2.34
CA VAL A 204 7.66 4.24 3.11
C VAL A 204 8.78 5.26 3.15
N GLU A 205 9.43 5.41 4.30
CA GLU A 205 10.70 6.12 4.46
C GLU A 205 11.78 5.09 4.80
N VAL A 206 12.90 5.15 4.07
CA VAL A 206 14.05 4.27 4.22
C VAL A 206 15.24 5.11 4.66
N SER A 207 15.89 4.70 5.74
CA SER A 207 17.05 5.35 6.32
C SER A 207 18.29 5.27 5.43
N GLU A 208 19.33 6.02 5.80
CA GLU A 208 20.66 5.94 5.21
C GLU A 208 21.31 4.55 5.37
N GLN A 209 20.81 3.72 6.28
CA GLN A 209 21.25 2.33 6.48
C GLN A 209 20.40 1.32 5.70
N GLY A 210 19.45 1.80 4.88
CA GLY A 210 18.55 0.95 4.11
C GLY A 210 17.44 0.29 4.94
N ARG A 211 17.14 0.82 6.14
CA ARG A 211 16.09 0.28 7.01
C ARG A 211 14.79 1.08 6.85
N PRO A 212 13.62 0.43 6.79
CA PRO A 212 12.35 1.14 6.85
C PRO A 212 12.19 1.79 8.24
N GLU A 213 12.04 3.09 8.28
CA GLU A 213 11.80 3.84 9.53
C GLU A 213 10.32 4.15 9.70
N LYS A 214 9.60 4.29 8.59
CA LYS A 214 8.20 4.68 8.59
C LYS A 214 7.46 3.98 7.46
N VAL A 215 6.36 3.30 7.80
CA VAL A 215 5.47 2.63 6.83
C VAL A 215 4.03 3.04 7.15
N GLU A 216 3.40 3.76 6.23
CA GLU A 216 2.03 4.26 6.34
C GLU A 216 1.16 3.76 5.18
N ILE A 217 -0.06 3.34 5.50
CA ILE A 217 -1.07 3.06 4.48
C ILE A 217 -1.83 4.37 4.22
N VAL A 218 -1.57 4.96 3.06
CA VAL A 218 -2.13 6.27 2.67
C VAL A 218 -3.41 6.13 1.82
N ARG A 219 -3.63 4.96 1.23
CA ARG A 219 -4.90 4.55 0.61
C ARG A 219 -5.19 3.10 1.01
N SER A 220 -6.30 2.89 1.70
CA SER A 220 -6.72 1.59 2.25
C SER A 220 -7.67 0.85 1.31
N VAL A 221 -7.66 -0.49 1.39
CA VAL A 221 -8.68 -1.36 0.75
C VAL A 221 -9.47 -2.12 1.80
N SER A 222 -8.82 -2.66 2.83
CA SER A 222 -9.45 -3.24 4.02
C SER A 222 -8.39 -3.44 5.09
N GLN A 223 -8.79 -3.46 6.37
CA GLN A 223 -7.86 -3.61 7.49
C GLN A 223 -6.96 -4.85 7.36
N GLY A 224 -7.51 -5.99 6.92
CA GLY A 224 -6.73 -7.22 6.78
C GLY A 224 -5.66 -7.12 5.69
N VAL A 225 -6.04 -6.55 4.54
CA VAL A 225 -5.15 -6.36 3.38
C VAL A 225 -4.06 -5.33 3.69
N ASP A 226 -4.42 -4.26 4.39
CA ASP A 226 -3.51 -3.23 4.87
C ASP A 226 -2.49 -3.80 5.86
N ALA A 227 -2.93 -4.59 6.85
CA ALA A 227 -2.05 -5.22 7.82
C ALA A 227 -1.10 -6.24 7.17
N ALA A 228 -1.58 -7.02 6.20
CA ALA A 228 -0.74 -7.92 5.42
C ALA A 228 0.31 -7.15 4.60
N THR A 229 -0.09 -6.03 4.01
CA THR A 229 0.80 -5.15 3.23
C THR A 229 1.90 -4.58 4.12
N LYS A 230 1.53 -3.96 5.24
CA LYS A 230 2.47 -3.37 6.20
C LYS A 230 3.49 -4.40 6.69
N ARG A 231 3.02 -5.60 7.09
CA ARG A 231 3.88 -6.70 7.51
C ARG A 231 4.86 -7.14 6.42
N ALA A 232 4.39 -7.25 5.18
CA ALA A 232 5.25 -7.66 4.06
C ALA A 232 6.33 -6.62 3.77
N VAL A 233 5.99 -5.34 3.83
CA VAL A 233 6.95 -4.23 3.64
C VAL A 233 7.99 -4.21 4.75
N GLU A 234 7.57 -4.33 6.01
CA GLU A 234 8.48 -4.35 7.16
C GLU A 234 9.39 -5.58 7.17
N ALA A 235 8.89 -6.75 6.76
CA ALA A 235 9.65 -8.00 6.74
C ALA A 235 10.62 -8.13 5.54
N ALA A 236 10.39 -7.37 4.47
CA ALA A 236 11.15 -7.48 3.21
C ALA A 236 12.47 -6.71 3.19
N LEU A 237 12.86 -6.07 4.29
CA LEU A 237 13.93 -5.08 4.31
C LEU A 237 15.01 -5.44 5.35
N PRO A 238 16.27 -5.60 4.93
CA PRO A 238 17.09 -4.41 4.69
C PRO A 238 17.26 -4.13 3.19
N CYS A 239 16.89 -2.93 2.76
CA CYS A 239 17.32 -2.39 1.48
C CYS A 239 18.83 -2.14 1.51
N GLN A 240 19.46 -2.14 0.34
CA GLN A 240 20.76 -1.48 0.23
C GLN A 240 20.54 0.02 0.45
N PRO A 241 21.42 0.71 1.22
CA PRO A 241 21.42 2.15 1.31
C PRO A 241 21.33 2.81 -0.06
N VAL A 242 20.31 3.65 -0.25
CA VAL A 242 20.23 4.46 -1.45
C VAL A 242 21.31 5.54 -1.35
N ARG A 243 22.10 5.67 -2.43
CA ARG A 243 23.16 6.66 -2.51
C ARG A 243 22.79 7.77 -3.48
N TYR A 244 23.00 9.01 -3.06
CA TYR A 244 22.87 10.20 -3.90
C TYR A 244 24.14 11.03 -3.75
N ASN A 245 24.74 11.44 -4.87
CA ASN A 245 26.04 12.13 -4.90
C ASN A 245 27.13 11.39 -4.08
N GLY A 246 27.15 10.06 -4.16
CA GLY A 246 28.11 9.20 -3.45
C GLY A 246 27.83 8.96 -1.96
N ARG A 247 26.89 9.69 -1.36
CA ARG A 247 26.55 9.61 0.07
C ARG A 247 25.26 8.80 0.28
N PRO A 248 25.17 7.97 1.34
CA PRO A 248 23.90 7.37 1.71
C PRO A 248 22.91 8.46 2.10
N VAL A 249 21.66 8.34 1.68
CA VAL A 249 20.61 9.33 1.92
C VAL A 249 19.32 8.66 2.36
N ARG A 250 18.56 9.37 3.21
CA ARG A 250 17.20 8.98 3.56
C ARG A 250 16.27 9.27 2.38
N VAL A 251 15.48 8.28 1.99
CA VAL A 251 14.56 8.38 0.85
C VAL A 251 13.15 8.00 1.25
N CYS A 252 12.15 8.59 0.60
CA CYS A 252 10.77 8.17 0.74
C CYS A 252 10.16 7.78 -0.60
N GLN A 253 9.17 6.88 -0.57
CA GLN A 253 8.47 6.42 -1.76
C GLN A 253 7.01 6.13 -1.45
N LEU A 254 6.15 6.50 -2.39
CA LEU A 254 4.79 6.01 -2.48
C LEU A 254 4.68 4.93 -3.56
N PHE A 255 4.24 3.73 -3.21
CA PHE A 255 4.08 2.65 -4.18
C PHE A 255 2.78 1.87 -3.95
N PRO A 256 2.14 1.41 -5.04
CA PRO A 256 0.91 0.64 -4.95
C PRO A 256 1.22 -0.85 -4.74
N VAL A 257 0.42 -1.48 -3.89
CA VAL A 257 0.36 -2.94 -3.72
C VAL A 257 -1.02 -3.39 -4.17
N THR A 258 -1.04 -4.25 -5.19
CA THR A 258 -2.28 -4.64 -5.87
C THR A 258 -2.75 -6.01 -5.39
N PHE A 259 -4.01 -6.09 -4.97
CA PHE A 259 -4.68 -7.33 -4.59
C PHE A 259 -5.75 -7.65 -5.63
N ARG A 260 -5.63 -8.84 -6.24
CA ARG A 260 -6.56 -9.36 -7.23
C ARG A 260 -6.90 -10.79 -6.87
N THR A 261 -8.19 -11.12 -6.91
CA THR A 261 -8.66 -12.52 -6.88
C THR A 261 -9.00 -12.90 -8.32
N PHE A 262 -8.57 -14.09 -8.76
CA PHE A 262 -9.09 -14.69 -9.99
C PHE A 262 -10.40 -15.42 -9.70
#